data_AF-A0A183KAS5-F1
#
_entry.id   AF-A0A183KAS5-F1
#
_cell.length_a   1.000
_cell.length_b   1.000
_cell.length_c   1.000
_cell.angle_alpha   90.00
_cell.angle_beta   90.00
_cell.angle_gamma   90.00
#
_symmetry.space_group_name_H-M   'P 1'
#
loop_
_entity.id
_entity.type
_entity.pdbx_description
1 polymer ?
#
loop_
_entity_poly.entity_id
_entity_poly.type
_entity_poly.pdbx_seq_one_letter_code
_entity_poly.pdbx_strand_id
1 'polypeptide(L)'
;MQPTHLRRCFEMRQALLALVEETWTIKMTKRSIVGVGLDAAGKTTILYKLKLGEVVTTIPTIGFNVETVEYKNINFTVWDVGGQDKIRRLWRHYFQNTQGLIFVVDSNDRDRISESAEELNKMLLEDELRDVVILVFANKQDLPNAMSTAEVAEKLRLRDIRNRPWHIQLACATQGEGLFEGLDWLSNELSKRS
;
A
#
# COMPACT_ATOMS: atom_id res chain seq x y z
N MET A 1 -32.01 8.68 48.47
CA MET A 1 -30.54 8.60 48.36
C MET A 1 -30.20 7.37 47.54
N GLN A 2 -29.61 7.52 46.34
CA GLN A 2 -29.14 6.35 45.60
C GLN A 2 -27.86 5.78 46.28
N PRO A 3 -27.68 4.45 46.36
CA PRO A 3 -26.56 3.87 47.10
C PRO A 3 -25.23 4.18 46.39
N THR A 4 -24.27 4.73 47.12
CA THR A 4 -22.92 5.12 46.66
C THR A 4 -22.16 3.98 45.95
N HIS A 5 -22.48 2.72 46.25
CA HIS A 5 -21.91 1.54 45.59
C HIS A 5 -22.31 1.38 44.11
N LEU A 6 -23.56 1.69 43.76
CA LEU A 6 -24.03 1.59 42.37
C LEU A 6 -23.34 2.61 41.46
N ARG A 7 -22.99 3.78 42.01
CA ARG A 7 -22.29 4.85 41.29
C ARG A 7 -20.85 4.47 40.94
N ARG A 8 -20.11 3.86 41.88
CA ARG A 8 -18.76 3.34 41.63
C ARG A 8 -18.73 2.20 40.63
N CYS A 9 -19.68 1.26 40.69
CA CYS A 9 -19.79 0.19 39.68
C CYS A 9 -20.10 0.74 38.28
N PHE A 10 -20.93 1.79 38.19
CA PHE A 10 -21.22 2.45 36.93
C PHE A 10 -19.97 3.18 36.37
N GLU A 11 -19.25 3.92 37.21
CA GLU A 11 -18.00 4.61 36.82
C GLU A 11 -16.90 3.63 36.42
N MET A 12 -16.71 2.52 37.14
CA MET A 12 -15.77 1.45 36.73
C MET A 12 -16.15 0.80 35.41
N ARG A 13 -17.45 0.60 35.15
CA ARG A 13 -17.92 0.05 33.87
C ARG A 13 -17.68 1.03 32.72
N GLN A 14 -17.88 2.33 32.94
CA GLN A 14 -17.58 3.35 31.93
C GLN A 14 -16.07 3.50 31.70
N ALA A 15 -15.25 3.45 32.74
CA ALA A 15 -13.78 3.44 32.61
C ALA A 15 -13.27 2.18 31.90
N LEU A 16 -13.85 1.00 32.18
CA LEU A 16 -13.53 -0.24 31.49
C LEU A 16 -13.97 -0.19 30.02
N LEU A 17 -15.14 0.37 29.71
CA LEU A 17 -15.60 0.57 28.34
C LEU A 17 -14.71 1.58 27.58
N ALA A 18 -14.30 2.68 28.22
CA ALA A 18 -13.39 3.65 27.65
C ALA A 18 -11.99 3.06 27.42
N LEU A 19 -11.46 2.25 28.36
CA LEU A 19 -10.21 1.52 28.19
C LEU A 19 -10.32 0.44 27.12
N VAL A 20 -11.46 -0.24 27.00
CA VAL A 20 -11.75 -1.18 25.92
C VAL A 20 -11.81 -0.41 24.60
N GLU A 21 -12.52 0.71 24.50
CA GLU A 21 -12.55 1.55 23.29
C GLU A 21 -11.16 2.12 22.96
N GLU A 22 -10.38 2.60 23.93
CA GLU A 22 -8.98 3.01 23.74
C GLU A 22 -8.13 1.83 23.26
N THR A 23 -8.19 0.66 23.90
CA THR A 23 -7.39 -0.51 23.49
C THR A 23 -7.85 -1.12 22.17
N TRP A 24 -9.13 -1.01 21.80
CA TRP A 24 -9.67 -1.36 20.49
C TRP A 24 -9.25 -0.35 19.42
N THR A 25 -9.25 0.95 19.74
CA THR A 25 -8.81 2.04 18.85
C THR A 25 -7.28 2.00 18.64
N ILE A 26 -6.52 1.69 19.70
CA ILE A 26 -5.06 1.50 19.68
C ILE A 26 -4.66 0.26 18.87
N LYS A 27 -5.53 -0.74 18.71
CA LYS A 27 -5.27 -1.92 17.85
C LYS A 27 -5.63 -1.74 16.37
N MET A 28 -6.28 -0.64 15.98
CA MET A 28 -6.82 -0.44 14.63
C MET A 28 -6.38 0.92 14.05
N THR A 29 -5.10 1.30 14.23
CA THR A 29 -4.56 2.44 13.50
C THR A 29 -4.50 2.09 12.02
N LYS A 30 -5.52 2.52 11.25
CA LYS A 30 -5.58 2.33 9.80
C LYS A 30 -4.36 2.98 9.17
N ARG A 31 -3.57 2.20 8.44
CA ARG A 31 -2.37 2.69 7.74
C ARG A 31 -2.74 3.08 6.32
N SER A 32 -2.35 4.28 5.91
CA SER A 32 -2.49 4.78 4.55
C SER A 32 -1.34 4.27 3.69
N ILE A 33 -1.69 3.60 2.61
CA ILE A 33 -0.73 3.07 1.65
C ILE A 33 -1.10 3.56 0.26
N VAL A 34 -0.10 3.98 -0.51
CA VAL A 34 -0.27 4.49 -1.86
C VAL A 34 0.24 3.48 -2.90
N GLY A 35 -0.58 3.15 -3.90
CA GLY A 35 -0.26 2.21 -4.97
C GLY A 35 -0.05 2.91 -6.31
N VAL A 36 1.17 2.83 -6.87
CA VAL A 36 1.59 3.57 -8.08
C VAL A 36 2.49 2.71 -8.98
N GLY A 37 2.82 3.23 -10.16
CA GLY A 37 3.56 2.52 -11.22
C GLY A 37 3.12 2.99 -12.61
N LEU A 38 3.87 2.61 -13.65
CA LEU A 38 3.56 3.00 -15.04
C LEU A 38 2.19 2.46 -15.51
N ASP A 39 1.65 3.04 -16.58
CA ASP A 39 0.46 2.48 -17.24
C ASP A 39 0.71 1.05 -17.70
N ALA A 40 -0.37 0.27 -17.77
CA ALA A 40 -0.34 -1.15 -18.09
C ALA A 40 0.47 -2.05 -17.13
N ALA A 41 1.09 -1.52 -16.05
CA ALA A 41 1.80 -2.33 -15.06
C ALA A 41 0.90 -3.33 -14.30
N GLY A 42 -0.43 -3.13 -14.33
CA GLY A 42 -1.41 -4.04 -13.72
C GLY A 42 -1.94 -3.59 -12.35
N LYS A 43 -1.79 -2.31 -12.00
CA LYS A 43 -2.32 -1.71 -10.76
C LYS A 43 -3.81 -1.97 -10.56
N THR A 44 -4.62 -1.72 -11.60
CA THR A 44 -6.06 -1.96 -11.63
C THR A 44 -6.41 -3.43 -11.45
N THR A 45 -5.63 -4.32 -12.06
CA THR A 45 -5.84 -5.76 -11.98
C THR A 45 -5.58 -6.24 -10.56
N ILE A 46 -4.49 -5.79 -9.92
CA ILE A 46 -4.19 -6.07 -8.51
C ILE A 46 -5.33 -5.57 -7.63
N LEU A 47 -5.74 -4.32 -7.83
CA LEU A 47 -6.84 -3.69 -7.11
C LEU A 47 -8.12 -4.53 -7.18
N TYR A 48 -8.61 -4.86 -8.37
CA TYR A 48 -9.80 -5.70 -8.53
C TYR A 48 -9.64 -7.10 -7.96
N LYS A 49 -8.44 -7.70 -8.09
CA LYS A 49 -8.17 -9.03 -7.53
C LYS A 49 -8.29 -9.04 -6.01
N LEU A 50 -7.81 -7.99 -5.35
CA LEU A 50 -7.96 -7.80 -3.90
C LEU A 50 -9.41 -7.47 -3.52
N LYS A 51 -10.11 -6.65 -4.31
CA LYS A 51 -11.53 -6.30 -4.08
C LYS A 51 -12.49 -7.49 -4.14
N LEU A 52 -12.23 -8.48 -5.00
CA LEU A 52 -13.08 -9.66 -5.10
C LEU A 52 -12.88 -10.64 -3.93
N GLY A 53 -11.90 -10.39 -3.04
CA GLY A 53 -11.62 -11.16 -1.84
C GLY A 53 -11.97 -10.49 -0.50
N GLU A 54 -12.23 -9.16 -0.47
CA GLU A 54 -12.59 -8.41 0.76
C GLU A 54 -13.68 -7.34 0.50
N VAL A 55 -14.36 -6.89 1.56
CA VAL A 55 -15.51 -5.95 1.47
C VAL A 55 -15.01 -4.52 1.18
N VAL A 56 -15.51 -3.91 0.11
CA VAL A 56 -15.04 -2.60 -0.38
C VAL A 56 -16.10 -1.51 -0.18
N THR A 57 -15.67 -0.33 0.28
CA THR A 57 -16.40 0.93 0.11
C THR A 57 -15.74 1.76 -0.99
N THR A 58 -16.51 2.21 -1.97
CA THR A 58 -16.01 3.04 -3.08
C THR A 58 -16.26 4.51 -2.79
N ILE A 59 -15.29 5.37 -3.12
CA ILE A 59 -15.47 6.83 -3.12
C ILE A 59 -15.24 7.29 -4.57
N PRO A 60 -16.30 7.62 -5.32
CA PRO A 60 -16.12 8.17 -6.66
C PRO A 60 -15.59 9.60 -6.55
N THR A 61 -14.55 9.95 -7.30
CA THR A 61 -14.16 11.37 -7.46
C THR A 61 -13.75 11.69 -8.89
N ILE A 62 -13.96 12.97 -9.22
CA ILE A 62 -14.01 13.53 -10.58
C ILE A 62 -12.65 13.42 -11.28
N GLY A 63 -12.65 12.82 -12.47
CA GLY A 63 -11.55 12.85 -13.44
C GLY A 63 -10.53 11.72 -13.36
N PHE A 64 -10.48 10.96 -12.26
CA PHE A 64 -9.50 9.90 -12.04
C PHE A 64 -10.08 8.73 -11.20
N ASN A 65 -9.78 7.47 -11.54
CA ASN A 65 -10.19 6.33 -10.73
C ASN A 65 -9.18 6.11 -9.57
N VAL A 66 -9.68 6.32 -8.36
CA VAL A 66 -8.97 6.15 -7.10
C VAL A 66 -9.80 5.19 -6.27
N GLU A 67 -9.23 4.03 -5.96
CA GLU A 67 -9.97 3.03 -5.22
C GLU A 67 -9.18 2.60 -4.00
N THR A 68 -9.89 2.54 -2.87
CA THR A 68 -9.34 2.06 -1.60
C THR A 68 -9.79 0.62 -1.35
N VAL A 69 -8.87 -0.21 -0.90
CA VAL A 69 -9.10 -1.59 -0.44
C VAL A 69 -8.61 -1.69 0.99
N GLU A 70 -9.42 -2.28 1.85
CA GLU A 70 -8.97 -2.67 3.18
C GLU A 70 -8.40 -4.09 3.08
N TYR A 71 -7.26 -4.32 3.74
CA TYR A 71 -6.64 -5.64 3.91
C TYR A 71 -6.07 -5.71 5.31
N LYS A 72 -6.63 -6.55 6.18
CA LYS A 72 -6.28 -6.60 7.61
C LYS A 72 -6.41 -5.21 8.27
N ASN A 73 -5.30 -4.61 8.71
CA ASN A 73 -5.20 -3.28 9.32
C ASN A 73 -4.61 -2.21 8.36
N ILE A 74 -4.57 -2.52 7.07
CA ILE A 74 -4.07 -1.63 6.01
C ILE A 74 -5.25 -1.10 5.20
N ASN A 75 -5.24 0.22 4.95
CA ASN A 75 -6.07 0.86 3.95
C ASN A 75 -5.18 1.25 2.77
N PHE A 76 -5.32 0.51 1.67
CA PHE A 76 -4.52 0.69 0.48
C PHE A 76 -5.30 1.44 -0.59
N THR A 77 -4.77 2.57 -1.06
CA THR A 77 -5.35 3.37 -2.14
C THR A 77 -4.51 3.20 -3.40
N VAL A 78 -5.11 2.63 -4.45
CA VAL A 78 -4.47 2.44 -5.76
C VAL A 78 -4.83 3.57 -6.70
N TRP A 79 -3.82 4.08 -7.39
CA TRP A 79 -3.94 5.09 -8.43
C TRP A 79 -4.02 4.44 -9.80
N ASP A 80 -5.22 4.27 -10.32
CA ASP A 80 -5.48 3.56 -11.59
C ASP A 80 -5.03 4.37 -12.82
N VAL A 81 -4.91 5.70 -12.70
CA VAL A 81 -4.78 6.59 -13.88
C VAL A 81 -3.35 7.07 -14.15
N GLY A 82 -2.39 6.70 -13.30
CA GLY A 82 -1.13 7.44 -13.12
C GLY A 82 0.01 7.21 -14.10
N GLY A 83 -0.18 6.56 -15.25
CA GLY A 83 0.95 6.24 -16.13
C GLY A 83 1.39 7.36 -17.08
N GLN A 84 0.49 8.26 -17.47
CA GLN A 84 0.83 9.32 -18.43
C GLN A 84 1.45 10.55 -17.73
N ASP A 85 2.51 11.11 -18.31
CA ASP A 85 3.32 12.22 -17.77
C ASP A 85 2.52 13.40 -17.19
N LYS A 86 1.37 13.72 -17.79
CA LYS A 86 0.53 14.85 -17.37
C LYS A 86 -0.16 14.63 -16.03
N ILE A 87 -0.37 13.38 -15.61
CA ILE A 87 -1.18 13.01 -14.45
C ILE A 87 -0.31 12.64 -13.25
N ARG A 88 0.98 12.29 -13.47
CA ARG A 88 1.94 11.95 -12.40
C ARG A 88 2.12 13.05 -11.34
N ARG A 89 1.90 14.33 -11.72
CA ARG A 89 1.95 15.47 -10.78
C ARG A 89 0.93 15.35 -9.64
N LEU A 90 -0.18 14.64 -9.85
CA LEU A 90 -1.24 14.50 -8.86
C LEU A 90 -0.88 13.52 -7.74
N TRP A 91 0.13 12.65 -7.93
CA TRP A 91 0.55 11.69 -6.90
C TRP A 91 0.94 12.37 -5.59
N ARG A 92 1.55 13.56 -5.69
CA ARG A 92 1.99 14.37 -4.54
C ARG A 92 0.86 14.72 -3.57
N HIS A 93 -0.37 14.87 -4.04
CA HIS A 93 -1.51 15.19 -3.17
C HIS A 93 -1.86 14.06 -2.19
N TYR A 94 -1.35 12.85 -2.41
CA TYR A 94 -1.68 11.67 -1.64
C TYR A 94 -0.52 11.09 -0.86
N PHE A 95 0.68 11.68 -0.97
CA PHE A 95 1.84 11.26 -0.17
C PHE A 95 1.71 11.67 1.30
N GLN A 96 0.92 12.71 1.59
CA GLN A 96 0.66 13.13 2.96
C GLN A 96 0.10 11.99 3.80
N ASN A 97 0.72 11.75 4.96
CA ASN A 97 0.37 10.69 5.91
C ASN A 97 0.43 9.26 5.35
N THR A 98 1.07 9.03 4.19
CA THR A 98 1.33 7.69 3.67
C THR A 98 2.40 7.02 4.54
N GLN A 99 2.14 5.81 5.03
CA GLN A 99 3.13 4.99 5.74
C GLN A 99 3.77 3.92 4.84
N GLY A 100 3.11 3.53 3.75
CA GLY A 100 3.60 2.51 2.81
C GLY A 100 3.42 2.91 1.34
N LEU A 101 4.36 2.47 0.51
CA LEU A 101 4.34 2.65 -0.95
C LEU A 101 4.34 1.27 -1.61
N ILE A 102 3.34 0.98 -2.44
CA ILE A 102 3.34 -0.16 -3.35
C ILE A 102 3.67 0.34 -4.75
N PHE A 103 4.81 -0.11 -5.30
CA PHE A 103 5.26 0.22 -6.64
C PHE A 103 5.10 -1.01 -7.55
N VAL A 104 4.23 -0.91 -8.56
CA VAL A 104 3.92 -2.03 -9.47
C VAL A 104 4.71 -1.89 -10.76
N VAL A 105 5.42 -2.95 -11.13
CA VAL A 105 6.29 -3.01 -12.32
C VAL A 105 5.76 -4.09 -13.25
N ASP A 106 5.63 -3.77 -14.54
CA ASP A 106 5.46 -4.78 -15.58
C ASP A 106 6.80 -5.48 -15.80
N SER A 107 6.93 -6.73 -15.35
CA SER A 107 8.19 -7.47 -15.50
C SER A 107 8.46 -7.88 -16.94
N ASN A 108 7.45 -7.91 -17.81
CA ASN A 108 7.61 -8.28 -19.21
C ASN A 108 7.94 -7.06 -20.10
N ASP A 109 7.77 -5.84 -19.57
CA ASP A 109 8.11 -4.59 -20.26
C ASP A 109 9.56 -4.16 -19.98
N ARG A 110 10.47 -4.80 -20.71
CA ARG A 110 11.90 -4.55 -20.59
C ARG A 110 12.33 -3.17 -21.13
N ASP A 111 11.54 -2.58 -22.03
CA ASP A 111 11.85 -1.30 -22.66
C ASP A 111 11.57 -0.13 -21.71
N ARG A 112 10.52 -0.21 -20.88
CA ARG A 112 10.11 0.85 -19.95
C ARG A 112 10.60 0.65 -18.51
N ILE A 113 11.47 -0.32 -18.25
CA ILE A 113 12.02 -0.53 -16.90
C ILE A 113 12.88 0.65 -16.42
N SER A 114 13.60 1.30 -17.34
CA SER A 114 14.38 2.51 -17.04
C SER A 114 13.48 3.67 -16.63
N GLU A 115 12.36 3.85 -17.34
CA GLU A 115 11.34 4.85 -17.01
C GLU A 115 10.71 4.57 -15.63
N SER A 116 10.42 3.30 -15.34
CA SER A 116 9.93 2.88 -14.02
C SER A 116 10.94 3.21 -12.91
N ALA A 117 12.23 3.00 -13.15
CA ALA A 117 13.30 3.34 -12.21
C ALA A 117 13.39 4.85 -11.98
N GLU A 118 13.26 5.66 -13.03
CA GLU A 118 13.24 7.12 -12.90
C GLU A 118 12.05 7.61 -12.08
N GLU A 119 10.85 7.07 -12.31
CA GLU A 119 9.66 7.43 -11.54
C GLU A 119 9.76 7.01 -10.07
N LEU A 120 10.25 5.81 -9.79
CA LEU A 120 10.52 5.39 -8.42
C LEU A 120 11.50 6.37 -7.76
N ASN A 121 12.63 6.69 -8.41
CA ASN A 121 13.60 7.63 -7.85
C ASN A 121 13.01 9.02 -7.61
N LYS A 122 12.19 9.56 -8.51
CA LYS A 122 11.49 10.84 -8.30
C LYS A 122 10.64 10.80 -7.03
N MET A 123 9.90 9.72 -6.81
CA MET A 123 9.09 9.54 -5.59
C MET A 123 9.95 9.40 -4.33
N LEU A 124 11.10 8.73 -4.40
CA LEU A 124 11.99 8.59 -3.24
C LEU A 124 12.57 9.92 -2.75
N LEU A 125 12.64 10.93 -3.62
CA LEU A 125 13.10 12.29 -3.33
C LEU A 125 12.02 13.17 -2.69
N GLU A 126 10.76 12.76 -2.67
CA GLU A 126 9.67 13.53 -2.05
C GLU A 126 9.76 13.40 -0.52
N ASP A 127 9.69 14.54 0.17
CA ASP A 127 9.86 14.60 1.62
C ASP A 127 8.75 13.85 2.37
N GLU A 128 7.53 13.88 1.84
CA GLU A 128 6.38 13.16 2.37
C GLU A 128 6.56 11.64 2.32
N LEU A 129 7.42 11.13 1.43
CA LEU A 129 7.71 9.71 1.29
C LEU A 129 9.01 9.30 2.01
N ARG A 130 9.64 10.19 2.78
CA ARG A 130 10.99 9.95 3.34
C ARG A 130 11.11 8.66 4.15
N ASP A 131 10.08 8.33 4.91
CA ASP A 131 10.09 7.23 5.88
C ASP A 131 9.20 6.05 5.48
N VAL A 132 8.64 6.02 4.26
CA VAL A 132 7.68 4.98 3.88
C VAL A 132 8.32 3.60 3.74
N VAL A 133 7.57 2.55 4.08
CA VAL A 133 7.92 1.17 3.75
C VAL A 133 7.59 0.90 2.28
N ILE A 134 8.52 0.31 1.52
CA ILE A 134 8.33 0.11 0.07
C ILE A 134 8.10 -1.37 -0.24
N LEU A 135 7.00 -1.67 -0.90
CA LEU A 135 6.77 -2.96 -1.54
C LEU A 135 6.80 -2.78 -3.06
N VAL A 136 7.64 -3.53 -3.74
CA VAL A 136 7.67 -3.59 -5.20
C VAL A 136 7.01 -4.89 -5.65
N PHE A 137 5.98 -4.79 -6.48
CA PHE A 137 5.45 -5.95 -7.19
C PHE A 137 6.13 -6.07 -8.55
N ALA A 138 6.92 -7.13 -8.73
CA ALA A 138 7.36 -7.57 -10.05
C ALA A 138 6.22 -8.37 -10.69
N ASN A 139 5.29 -7.65 -11.32
CA ASN A 139 4.03 -8.20 -11.83
C ASN A 139 4.19 -8.83 -13.22
N LYS A 140 3.21 -9.61 -13.65
CA LYS A 140 3.14 -10.34 -14.93
C LYS A 140 4.18 -11.46 -15.09
N GLN A 141 4.45 -12.15 -13.99
CA GLN A 141 5.40 -13.27 -13.96
C GLN A 141 4.91 -14.51 -14.72
N ASP A 142 3.64 -14.53 -15.13
CA ASP A 142 3.06 -15.52 -16.03
C ASP A 142 3.54 -15.41 -17.49
N LEU A 143 4.17 -14.30 -17.87
CA LEU A 143 4.62 -14.06 -19.23
C LEU A 143 6.03 -14.62 -19.49
N PRO A 144 6.30 -15.18 -20.70
CA PRO A 144 7.52 -15.95 -20.97
C PRO A 144 8.82 -15.14 -20.93
N ASN A 145 8.77 -13.82 -21.07
CA ASN A 145 9.95 -12.95 -21.05
C ASN A 145 10.02 -12.06 -19.80
N ALA A 146 9.22 -12.37 -18.77
CA ALA A 146 9.20 -11.61 -17.53
C ALA A 146 10.59 -11.59 -16.87
N MET A 147 11.03 -10.40 -16.47
CA MET A 147 12.23 -10.19 -15.65
C MET A 147 12.03 -10.87 -14.30
N SER A 148 13.07 -11.56 -13.82
CA SER A 148 13.07 -12.09 -12.46
C SER A 148 13.04 -10.96 -11.43
N THR A 149 12.63 -11.25 -10.19
CA THR A 149 12.69 -10.26 -9.09
C THR A 149 14.10 -9.74 -8.86
N ALA A 150 15.13 -10.57 -9.05
CA ALA A 150 16.53 -10.15 -8.95
C ALA A 150 16.89 -9.13 -10.04
N GLU A 151 16.46 -9.36 -11.28
CA GLU A 151 16.68 -8.46 -12.42
C GLU A 151 15.92 -7.14 -12.24
N VAL A 152 14.65 -7.18 -11.83
CA VAL A 152 13.87 -5.97 -11.54
C VAL A 152 14.51 -5.16 -10.41
N ALA A 153 14.95 -5.81 -9.33
CA ALA A 153 15.61 -5.14 -8.21
C ALA A 153 16.91 -4.46 -8.61
N GLU A 154 17.68 -5.07 -9.51
CA GLU A 154 18.89 -4.47 -10.08
C GLU A 154 18.56 -3.26 -10.94
N LYS A 155 17.61 -3.40 -11.88
CA LYS A 155 17.23 -2.32 -12.83
C LYS A 155 16.62 -1.10 -12.13
N LEU A 156 15.82 -1.32 -11.08
CA LEU A 156 15.26 -0.26 -10.24
C LEU A 156 16.25 0.28 -9.20
N ARG A 157 17.45 -0.32 -9.09
CA ARG A 157 18.47 0.04 -8.11
C ARG A 157 17.97 -0.01 -6.66
N LEU A 158 17.13 -1.00 -6.33
CA LEU A 158 16.55 -1.10 -4.99
C LEU A 158 17.61 -1.24 -3.90
N ARG A 159 18.77 -1.83 -4.24
CA ARG A 159 19.91 -1.96 -3.32
C ARG A 159 20.50 -0.60 -2.91
N ASP A 160 20.28 0.46 -3.67
CA ASP A 160 20.78 1.80 -3.33
C ASP A 160 19.89 2.48 -2.28
N ILE A 161 18.67 1.97 -2.06
CA ILE A 161 17.76 2.43 -1.01
C ILE A 161 18.23 1.88 0.33
N ARG A 162 18.89 2.73 1.13
CA ARG A 162 19.47 2.36 2.44
C ARG A 162 18.72 2.93 3.64
N ASN A 163 17.94 3.99 3.44
CA ASN A 163 17.30 4.77 4.50
C ASN A 163 15.88 4.29 4.86
N ARG A 164 15.35 3.28 4.16
CA ARG A 164 14.01 2.75 4.41
C ARG A 164 13.94 1.27 3.99
N PRO A 165 13.12 0.44 4.67
CA PRO A 165 12.93 -0.95 4.35
C PRO A 165 12.17 -1.07 3.03
N TRP A 166 12.59 -2.04 2.24
CA TRP A 166 11.93 -2.37 0.99
C TRP A 166 11.89 -3.88 0.81
N HIS A 167 10.92 -4.34 0.02
CA HIS A 167 10.82 -5.73 -0.42
C HIS A 167 10.34 -5.77 -1.86
N ILE A 168 10.77 -6.81 -2.57
CA ILE A 168 10.28 -7.10 -3.91
C ILE A 168 9.63 -8.48 -3.91
N GLN A 169 8.41 -8.51 -4.42
CA GLN A 169 7.57 -9.69 -4.46
C GLN A 169 7.21 -9.98 -5.92
N LEU A 170 7.44 -11.23 -6.35
CA LEU A 170 6.93 -11.71 -7.62
C LEU A 170 5.40 -11.71 -7.57
N ALA A 171 4.74 -11.33 -8.66
CA ALA A 171 3.29 -11.28 -8.71
C ALA A 171 2.72 -11.64 -10.08
N CYS A 172 1.54 -12.26 -10.04
CA CYS A 172 0.67 -12.45 -11.19
C CYS A 172 -0.71 -11.91 -10.84
N ALA A 173 -0.99 -10.65 -11.19
CA ALA A 173 -2.23 -9.98 -10.79
C ALA A 173 -3.51 -10.70 -11.26
N THR A 174 -3.49 -11.32 -12.45
CA THR A 174 -4.64 -12.03 -13.02
C THR A 174 -4.97 -13.30 -12.24
N GLN A 175 -3.94 -14.03 -11.79
CA GLN A 175 -4.09 -15.26 -11.01
C GLN A 175 -4.20 -15.00 -9.51
N GLY A 176 -3.62 -13.90 -9.02
CA GLY A 176 -3.56 -13.50 -7.61
C GLY A 176 -2.30 -13.97 -6.88
N GLU A 177 -1.39 -14.66 -7.58
CA GLU A 177 -0.16 -15.20 -6.99
C GLU A 177 0.75 -14.08 -6.49
N GLY A 178 1.31 -14.25 -5.30
CA GLY A 178 2.28 -13.34 -4.69
C GLY A 178 1.68 -12.05 -4.10
N LEU A 179 0.41 -11.73 -4.38
CA LEU A 179 -0.20 -10.49 -3.90
C LEU A 179 -0.34 -10.47 -2.38
N PHE A 180 -0.88 -11.54 -1.81
CA PHE A 180 -1.12 -11.62 -0.36
C PHE A 180 0.19 -11.73 0.40
N GLU A 181 1.18 -12.46 -0.11
CA GLU A 181 2.51 -12.58 0.48
C GLU A 181 3.22 -11.22 0.55
N GLY A 182 3.11 -10.41 -0.50
CA GLY A 182 3.66 -9.05 -0.51
C GLY A 182 2.95 -8.14 0.49
N LEU A 183 1.62 -8.19 0.54
CA LEU A 183 0.82 -7.40 1.49
C LEU A 183 1.05 -7.84 2.94
N ASP A 184 1.28 -9.13 3.18
CA ASP A 184 1.63 -9.67 4.49
C ASP A 184 2.99 -9.15 4.96
N TRP A 185 3.99 -9.17 4.08
CA TRP A 185 5.27 -8.56 4.38
C TRP A 185 5.11 -7.07 4.72
N LEU A 186 4.35 -6.32 3.91
CA LEU A 186 4.13 -4.89 4.12
C LEU A 186 3.42 -4.61 5.46
N SER A 187 2.39 -5.38 5.79
CA SER A 187 1.67 -5.26 7.07
C SER A 187 2.57 -5.55 8.27
N ASN A 188 3.38 -6.60 8.17
CA ASN A 188 4.34 -6.97 9.22
C ASN A 188 5.45 -5.94 9.38
N GLU A 189 5.92 -5.31 8.31
CA GLU A 189 6.96 -4.28 8.40
C GLU A 189 6.41 -2.98 8.98
N LEU A 190 5.18 -2.62 8.60
CA LEU A 190 4.49 -1.46 9.15
C LEU A 190 4.11 -1.64 10.63
N SER A 191 3.90 -2.87 11.10
CA SER A 191 3.62 -3.15 12.52
C SER A 191 4.83 -3.03 13.43
N LYS A 192 6.05 -3.07 12.91
CA LYS A 192 7.27 -2.81 13.70
C LYS A 192 7.48 -1.34 14.04
N ARG A 193 6.72 -0.45 13.41
CA ARG A 193 6.86 1.02 13.48
C ARG A 193 5.82 1.68 14.39
N SER A 194 5.04 0.88 15.10
CA SER A 194 4.07 1.32 16.11
C SER A 194 4.71 1.54 17.46
#